data_AF-A0A380ZM63-F1
#
_entry.id   AF-A0A380ZM63-F1
#
_cell.length_a   1.000
_cell.length_b   1.000
_cell.length_c   1.000
_cell.angle_alpha   90.00
_cell.angle_beta   90.00
_cell.angle_gamma   90.00
#
_symmetry.space_group_name_H-M   'P 1'
#
loop_
_entity.id
_entity.type
_entity.pdbx_description
1 polymer ?
#
loop_
_entity_poly.entity_id
_entity_poly.type
_entity_poly.pdbx_seq_one_letter_code
_entity_poly.pdbx_strand_id
1 'polypeptide(L)'
;MDNVIGARFTLGPGSRITVEVSADYPIASPITISYSAQGTFTYDNDPHEPSQPPIDYFSSRTHTKTLNVGESEWEFWFIPDVSPEEGMGMPSDAILLTISSAWIDFDNFSDSQYNYICAE
;
A
#
# COMPACT_ATOMS: atom_id res chain seq x y z
N MET A 1 23.64 0.11 -16.88
CA MET A 1 22.23 0.53 -16.85
C MET A 1 21.82 0.38 -15.41
N ASP A 2 21.21 1.43 -14.91
CA ASP A 2 20.67 1.52 -13.58
C ASP A 2 19.39 0.69 -13.56
N ASN A 3 19.29 -0.32 -12.70
CA ASN A 3 18.05 -1.10 -12.60
C ASN A 3 17.05 -0.28 -11.77
N VAL A 4 15.98 0.19 -12.43
CA VAL A 4 14.92 0.98 -11.79
C VAL A 4 13.87 0.02 -11.24
N ILE A 5 13.49 0.24 -9.98
CA ILE A 5 12.35 -0.42 -9.34
C ILE A 5 11.30 0.64 -9.00
N GLY A 6 10.05 0.37 -9.35
CA GLY A 6 8.91 1.23 -9.09
C GLY A 6 7.79 0.45 -8.44
N ALA A 7 6.81 1.17 -7.89
CA ALA A 7 5.61 0.55 -7.35
C ALA A 7 4.37 1.37 -7.66
N ARG A 8 3.23 0.69 -7.67
CA ARG A 8 1.92 1.28 -7.88
C ARG A 8 0.94 0.76 -6.83
N PHE A 9 0.11 1.66 -6.33
CA PHE A 9 -0.95 1.34 -5.38
C PHE A 9 -2.30 1.53 -6.05
N THR A 10 -3.18 0.55 -5.94
CA THR A 10 -4.54 0.60 -6.48
C THR A 10 -5.56 0.11 -5.46
N LEU A 11 -6.79 0.63 -5.56
CA LEU A 11 -7.90 0.13 -4.74
C LEU A 11 -8.28 -1.27 -5.22
N GLY A 12 -8.17 -2.24 -4.33
CA GLY A 12 -8.65 -3.59 -4.52
C GLY A 12 -10.14 -3.73 -4.13
N PRO A 13 -10.70 -4.93 -4.27
CA PRO A 13 -12.07 -5.20 -3.83
C PRO A 13 -12.18 -5.05 -2.30
N GLY A 14 -13.20 -4.31 -1.85
CA GLY A 14 -13.53 -4.11 -0.43
C GLY A 14 -12.55 -3.16 0.28
N SER A 15 -12.00 -3.62 1.41
CA SER A 15 -11.08 -2.85 2.26
C SER A 15 -9.60 -3.01 1.88
N ARG A 16 -9.29 -3.43 0.65
CA ARG A 16 -7.92 -3.83 0.27
C ARG A 16 -7.25 -2.81 -0.64
N ILE A 17 -5.95 -2.64 -0.45
CA ILE A 17 -5.07 -1.93 -1.38
C ILE A 17 -4.16 -2.97 -2.03
N THR A 18 -4.13 -3.01 -3.36
CA THR A 18 -3.19 -3.80 -4.13
C THR A 18 -1.93 -2.98 -4.38
N VAL A 19 -0.78 -3.62 -4.22
CA VAL A 19 0.55 -3.07 -4.47
C VAL A 19 1.19 -3.91 -5.56
N GLU A 20 1.53 -3.27 -6.66
CA GLU A 20 2.27 -3.84 -7.78
C GLU A 20 3.69 -3.25 -7.72
N VAL A 21 4.71 -4.09 -7.69
CA VAL A 21 6.12 -3.67 -7.73
C VAL A 21 6.76 -4.25 -8.98
N SER A 22 7.49 -3.44 -9.72
CA SER A 22 8.16 -3.86 -10.96
C SER A 22 9.59 -3.34 -11.01
N ALA A 23 10.51 -4.16 -11.49
CA ALA A 23 11.90 -3.81 -11.75
C ALA A 23 12.27 -4.06 -13.22
N ASP A 24 13.19 -3.27 -13.78
CA ASP A 24 13.63 -3.44 -15.18
C ASP A 24 14.30 -4.80 -15.43
N TYR A 25 14.98 -5.33 -14.41
CA TYR A 25 15.65 -6.63 -14.43
C TYR A 25 15.38 -7.43 -13.17
N PRO A 26 15.39 -8.78 -13.25
CA PRO A 26 15.24 -9.63 -12.08
C PRO A 26 16.21 -9.30 -10.96
N ILE A 27 15.73 -9.26 -9.71
CA ILE A 27 16.58 -8.96 -8.57
C ILE A 27 17.48 -10.15 -8.23
N ALA A 28 18.75 -9.87 -7.93
CA ALA A 28 19.77 -10.87 -7.62
C ALA A 28 19.83 -11.26 -6.13
N SER A 29 19.19 -10.49 -5.26
CA SER A 29 19.16 -10.68 -3.81
C SER A 29 17.77 -10.29 -3.26
N PRO A 30 17.31 -10.91 -2.14
CA PRO A 30 16.01 -10.56 -1.56
C PRO A 30 16.00 -9.11 -1.08
N ILE A 31 14.94 -8.38 -1.38
CA ILE A 31 14.76 -6.98 -0.96
C ILE A 31 13.59 -6.91 0.02
N THR A 32 13.82 -6.32 1.19
CA THR A 32 12.73 -6.01 2.12
C THR A 32 12.31 -4.56 1.94
N ILE A 33 11.11 -4.35 1.44
CA ILE A 33 10.50 -3.03 1.24
C ILE A 33 9.63 -2.66 2.44
N SER A 34 9.53 -1.36 2.70
CA SER A 34 8.55 -0.79 3.64
C SER A 34 7.54 0.05 2.87
N TYR A 35 6.26 0.01 3.24
CA TYR A 35 5.23 0.75 2.53
C TYR A 35 4.05 1.13 3.44
N SER A 36 3.34 2.18 3.07
CA SER A 36 2.09 2.60 3.72
C SER A 36 1.25 3.44 2.75
N ALA A 37 -0.05 3.53 3.03
CA ALA A 37 -0.99 4.36 2.29
C ALA A 37 -1.95 5.11 3.22
N GLN A 38 -2.43 6.24 2.74
CA GLN A 38 -3.44 7.07 3.35
C GLN A 38 -4.55 7.35 2.34
N GLY A 39 -5.76 7.58 2.84
CA GLY A 39 -6.91 7.79 1.99
C GLY A 39 -8.20 7.92 2.75
N THR A 40 -9.29 7.66 2.06
CA THR A 40 -10.64 7.74 2.63
C THR A 40 -11.39 6.43 2.44
N PHE A 41 -12.31 6.16 3.35
CA PHE A 41 -13.20 5.02 3.31
C PHE A 41 -14.60 5.42 3.77
N THR A 42 -15.57 4.57 3.46
CA THR A 42 -16.94 4.65 3.97
C THR A 42 -17.33 3.30 4.57
N TYR A 43 -18.34 3.29 5.40
CA TYR A 43 -19.00 2.08 5.88
C TYR A 43 -20.51 2.32 5.90
N ASP A 44 -21.31 1.25 5.92
CA ASP A 44 -22.76 1.41 5.96
C ASP A 44 -23.15 1.98 7.31
N ASN A 45 -23.72 3.19 7.32
CA ASN A 45 -24.49 3.66 8.46
C ASN A 45 -25.90 3.07 8.39
N ASP A 46 -26.47 2.78 9.56
CA ASP A 46 -27.79 2.19 9.76
C ASP A 46 -28.81 2.61 8.67
N PRO A 47 -29.45 1.65 7.95
CA PRO A 47 -30.42 1.93 6.89
C PRO A 47 -31.64 2.75 7.35
N HIS A 48 -31.78 3.02 8.66
CA HIS A 48 -32.78 3.91 9.23
C HIS A 48 -32.38 5.40 9.24
N GLU A 49 -31.13 5.74 8.92
CA GLU A 49 -30.70 7.14 8.82
C GLU A 49 -30.60 7.62 7.35
N PRO A 50 -31.25 8.74 6.99
CA PRO A 50 -31.21 9.27 5.63
C PRO A 50 -29.91 10.06 5.31
N SER A 51 -28.84 9.86 6.09
CA SER A 51 -27.58 10.57 5.92
C SER A 51 -26.71 9.88 4.86
N GLN A 52 -25.97 10.67 4.07
CA GLN A 52 -24.92 10.10 3.21
C GLN A 52 -23.96 9.26 4.07
N PRO A 53 -23.45 8.12 3.55
CA PRO A 53 -22.51 7.30 4.29
C PRO A 53 -21.36 8.16 4.83
N PRO A 54 -20.94 7.97 6.10
CA PRO A 54 -19.84 8.71 6.67
C PRO A 54 -18.56 8.46 5.86
N ILE A 55 -17.84 9.53 5.52
CA ILE A 55 -16.52 9.44 4.90
C ILE A 55 -15.48 9.72 5.98
N ASP A 56 -14.68 8.70 6.29
CA ASP A 56 -13.59 8.78 7.25
C ASP A 56 -12.23 8.62 6.58
N TYR A 57 -11.18 8.97 7.33
CA TYR A 57 -9.80 8.93 6.88
C TYR A 57 -9.07 7.73 7.45
N PHE A 58 -8.22 7.11 6.64
CA PHE A 58 -7.27 6.12 7.11
C PHE A 58 -5.85 6.57 6.90
N SER A 59 -5.00 6.14 7.81
CA SER A 59 -3.55 6.21 7.67
C SER A 59 -2.97 4.90 8.16
N SER A 60 -2.58 4.06 7.20
CA SER A 60 -2.02 2.74 7.45
C SER A 60 -0.69 2.85 8.19
N ARG A 61 -0.46 1.96 9.15
CA ARG A 61 0.89 1.74 9.71
C ARG A 61 1.87 1.33 8.60
N THR A 62 3.16 1.43 8.88
CA THR A 62 4.16 0.88 7.97
C THR A 62 4.07 -0.65 7.94
N HIS A 63 3.88 -1.20 6.75
CA HIS A 63 3.96 -2.63 6.46
C HIS A 63 5.32 -2.96 5.83
N THR A 64 5.72 -4.23 5.89
CA THR A 64 6.93 -4.72 5.23
C THR A 64 6.64 -5.94 4.36
N LYS A 65 7.40 -6.12 3.29
CA LYS A 65 7.32 -7.28 2.39
C LYS A 65 8.71 -7.62 1.86
N THR A 66 9.02 -8.90 1.77
CA THR A 66 10.23 -9.38 1.08
C THR A 66 9.89 -9.77 -0.35
N LEU A 67 10.61 -9.19 -1.31
CA LEU A 67 10.55 -9.50 -2.74
C LEU A 67 11.47 -10.70 -3.03
N ASN A 68 10.99 -11.66 -3.82
CA ASN A 68 11.72 -12.89 -4.10
C ASN A 68 12.78 -12.71 -5.19
N VAL A 69 13.89 -13.44 -5.06
CA VAL A 69 15.00 -13.44 -6.02
C VAL A 69 14.56 -14.04 -7.36
N GLY A 70 15.07 -13.48 -8.46
CA GLY A 70 14.83 -14.00 -9.81
C GLY A 70 13.49 -13.57 -10.43
N GLU A 71 12.69 -12.82 -9.68
CA GLU A 71 11.49 -12.15 -10.18
C GLU A 71 11.79 -10.68 -10.50
N SER A 72 10.95 -10.09 -11.36
CA SER A 72 10.97 -8.66 -11.71
C SER A 72 9.61 -7.99 -11.51
N GLU A 73 8.59 -8.75 -11.10
CA GLU A 73 7.24 -8.28 -10.87
C GLU A 73 6.67 -8.97 -9.63
N TRP A 74 6.02 -8.20 -8.77
CA TRP A 74 5.36 -8.68 -7.56
C TRP A 74 4.02 -8.02 -7.39
N GLU A 75 3.00 -8.79 -7.03
CA GLU A 75 1.69 -8.31 -6.65
C GLU A 75 1.34 -8.82 -5.25
N PHE A 76 0.93 -7.92 -4.36
CA PHE A 76 0.42 -8.26 -3.04
C PHE A 76 -0.62 -7.25 -2.60
N TRP A 77 -1.37 -7.58 -1.55
CA TRP A 77 -2.39 -6.70 -1.00
C TRP A 77 -2.23 -6.56 0.50
N PHE A 78 -2.74 -5.44 1.02
CA PHE A 78 -2.88 -5.21 2.46
C PHE A 78 -4.21 -4.51 2.76
N ILE A 79 -4.65 -4.60 4.01
CA ILE A 79 -5.79 -3.84 4.53
C ILE A 79 -5.18 -2.70 5.34
N PRO A 80 -5.51 -1.43 5.02
CA PRO A 80 -5.00 -0.31 5.79
C PRO A 80 -5.59 -0.32 7.19
N ASP A 81 -4.71 -0.30 8.19
CA ASP A 81 -5.11 -0.14 9.59
C ASP A 81 -5.38 1.36 9.87
N VAL A 82 -6.35 1.70 10.73
CA VAL A 82 -6.58 3.10 11.13
C VAL A 82 -5.49 3.55 12.11
N SER A 83 -5.07 4.81 11.95
CA SER A 83 -3.99 5.46 12.70
C SER A 83 -4.09 5.29 14.22
N PRO A 84 -2.96 5.12 14.94
CA PRO A 84 -2.93 4.87 16.39
C PRO A 84 -3.50 5.99 17.27
N GLU A 85 -3.83 7.17 16.75
CA GLU A 85 -4.38 8.28 17.55
C GLU A 85 -5.83 8.05 18.02
N GLU A 86 -6.61 7.19 17.33
CA GLU A 86 -8.01 6.90 17.72
C GLU A 86 -8.29 5.45 18.13
N GLY A 87 -7.29 4.56 18.07
CA GLY A 87 -7.36 3.22 18.65
C GLY A 87 -8.44 2.26 18.10
N MET A 88 -9.24 2.67 17.12
CA MET A 88 -10.26 1.85 16.47
C MET A 88 -9.79 1.44 15.09
N GLY A 89 -9.62 0.14 14.86
CA GLY A 89 -9.31 -0.39 13.52
C GLY A 89 -10.44 -0.13 12.51
N MET A 90 -10.17 -0.35 11.23
CA MET A 90 -11.21 -0.18 10.19
C MET A 90 -12.40 -1.11 10.47
N PRO A 91 -13.64 -0.62 10.31
CA PRO A 91 -14.82 -1.49 10.29
C PRO A 91 -14.65 -2.63 9.28
N SER A 92 -15.18 -3.81 9.58
CA SER A 92 -15.04 -4.97 8.69
C SER A 92 -15.81 -4.83 7.37
N ASP A 93 -16.80 -3.94 7.36
CA ASP A 93 -17.63 -3.54 6.22
C ASP A 93 -17.12 -2.26 5.53
N ALA A 94 -15.94 -1.76 5.91
CA ALA A 94 -15.35 -0.59 5.28
C ALA A 94 -15.09 -0.82 3.78
N ILE A 95 -15.42 0.19 2.98
CA ILE A 95 -15.19 0.27 1.55
C ILE A 95 -14.23 1.43 1.31
N LEU A 96 -13.04 1.15 0.75
CA LEU A 96 -12.08 2.19 0.42
C LEU A 96 -12.58 3.03 -0.75
N LEU A 97 -12.48 4.35 -0.63
CA LEU A 97 -12.92 5.30 -1.66
C LEU A 97 -11.75 5.89 -2.44
N THR A 98 -10.65 6.23 -1.76
CA THR A 98 -9.48 6.89 -2.38
C THR A 98 -8.18 6.44 -1.74
N ILE A 99 -7.08 6.56 -2.51
CA ILE A 99 -5.70 6.64 -2.00
C ILE A 99 -5.25 8.07 -2.23
N SER A 100 -5.11 8.86 -1.16
CA SER A 100 -4.68 10.26 -1.26
C SER A 100 -3.16 10.42 -1.24
N SER A 101 -2.47 9.46 -0.62
CA SER A 101 -1.01 9.39 -0.58
C SER A 101 -0.59 7.94 -0.37
N ALA A 102 0.47 7.51 -1.02
CA ALA A 102 1.13 6.23 -0.74
C ALA A 102 2.64 6.42 -0.88
N TRP A 103 3.39 5.64 -0.13
CA TRP A 103 4.84 5.61 -0.25
C TRP A 103 5.36 4.19 -0.12
N ILE A 104 6.47 3.96 -0.78
CA ILE A 104 7.27 2.75 -0.67
C ILE A 104 8.73 3.17 -0.49
N ASP A 105 9.42 2.47 0.39
CA ASP A 105 10.81 2.68 0.67
C ASP A 105 11.59 1.40 0.34
N PHE A 106 12.62 1.61 -0.50
CA PHE A 106 13.57 0.60 -0.93
C PHE A 106 14.94 0.74 -0.21
N ASP A 107 15.11 1.76 0.65
CA ASP A 107 16.38 2.18 1.25
C ASP A 107 16.97 1.20 2.28
N ASN A 108 16.23 0.18 2.75
CA ASN A 108 16.78 -0.85 3.64
C ASN A 108 17.72 -1.84 2.93
N PHE A 109 18.41 -1.39 1.88
CA PHE A 109 19.17 -2.23 0.99
C PHE A 109 20.59 -1.69 0.76
N SER A 110 21.55 -2.62 0.72
CA SER A 110 22.99 -2.35 0.66
C SER A 110 23.63 -2.94 -0.60
N ASP A 111 22.95 -2.95 -1.75
CA ASP A 111 23.57 -3.39 -3.01
C ASP A 111 23.71 -2.19 -3.94
N SER A 112 24.95 -1.75 -4.10
CA SER A 112 25.39 -0.58 -4.88
C SER A 112 25.14 -0.68 -6.39
N GLN A 113 24.34 -1.66 -6.86
CA GLN A 113 24.11 -1.97 -8.28
C GLN A 113 22.75 -1.49 -8.82
N TYR A 114 21.86 -0.99 -7.97
CA TYR A 114 20.50 -0.59 -8.34
C TYR A 114 20.32 0.91 -8.05
N ASN A 115 19.60 1.60 -8.93
CA ASN A 115 19.38 3.05 -8.87
C ASN A 115 17.87 3.27 -8.85
N TYR A 116 17.38 3.86 -7.76
CA TYR A 116 15.97 3.82 -7.38
C TYR A 116 15.23 5.09 -7.82
N ILE A 117 14.03 4.92 -8.37
CA ILE A 117 13.14 6.04 -8.68
C ILE A 117 11.78 5.67 -8.11
N CYS A 118 11.31 6.41 -7.09
CA CYS A 118 9.91 6.36 -6.70
C CYS A 118 9.07 6.88 -7.87
N ALA A 119 8.36 5.98 -8.56
CA ALA A 119 7.33 6.39 -9.50
C ALA A 119 6.08 6.79 -8.71
N GLU A 120 5.59 8.01 -8.97
CA GLU A 120 4.36 8.58 -8.40
C GLU A 120 3.09 7.85 -8.89
#